data_AF-A0A954RDV7-F1
#
_entry.id   AF-A0A954RDV7-F1
#
_cell.length_a   1.000
_cell.length_b   1.000
_cell.length_c   1.000
_cell.angle_alpha   90.00
_cell.angle_beta   90.00
_cell.angle_gamma   90.00
#
_symmetry.space_group_name_H-M   'P 1'
#
loop_
_entity.id
_entity.type
_entity.pdbx_description
1 polymer ?
#
loop_
_entity_poly.entity_id
_entity_poly.type
_entity_poly.pdbx_seq_one_letter_code
_entity_poly.pdbx_strand_id
1 'polypeptide(L)'
;MATLSLRVRDDLKEKVQKLASKQGVSLNIFVNATLAATIAQQETLDFFGDRLKDVDQETLHRRVLKFMHKTQPGTEPSVDEIERATRG
;
A
#
# COMPACT_ATOMS: atom_id res chain seq x y z
N MET A 1 -18.17 2.71 13.50
CA MET A 1 -17.64 3.79 12.63
C MET A 1 -17.31 4.97 13.55
N ALA A 2 -16.10 5.52 13.48
CA ALA A 2 -15.66 6.64 14.31
C ALA A 2 -15.61 7.93 13.47
N THR A 3 -15.91 9.07 14.08
CA THR A 3 -15.87 10.38 13.41
C THR A 3 -14.62 11.15 13.82
N LEU A 4 -13.85 11.60 12.83
CA LEU A 4 -12.69 12.45 13.02
C LEU A 4 -12.95 13.82 12.37
N SER A 5 -12.79 14.89 13.14
CA SER A 5 -12.83 16.26 12.62
C SER A 5 -11.41 16.78 12.49
N LEU A 6 -11.04 17.22 11.28
CA LEU A 6 -9.69 17.70 10.97
C LEU A 6 -9.74 19.15 10.52
N ARG A 7 -8.87 19.99 11.11
CA ARG A 7 -8.56 21.31 10.56
C ARG A 7 -7.29 21.19 9.72
N VAL A 8 -7.41 21.58 8.46
CA VAL A 8 -6.31 21.56 7.49
C VAL A 8 -6.22 22.93 6.82
N ARG A 9 -5.05 23.24 6.29
CA ARG A 9 -4.88 24.42 5.44
C ARG A 9 -5.77 24.32 4.20
N ASP A 10 -6.27 25.45 3.73
CA ASP A 10 -7.18 25.48 2.58
C ASP A 10 -6.54 24.95 1.31
N ASP A 11 -5.27 25.29 1.06
CA ASP A 11 -4.54 24.79 -0.12
C ASP A 11 -4.35 23.26 -0.08
N LEU A 12 -4.20 22.69 1.11
CA LEU A 12 -4.10 21.25 1.29
C LEU A 12 -5.46 20.59 1.01
N LYS A 13 -6.54 21.15 1.54
CA LYS A 13 -7.90 20.67 1.27
C LYS A 13 -8.18 20.63 -0.23
N GLU A 14 -7.85 21.69 -0.97
CA GLU A 14 -8.06 21.75 -2.41
C GLU A 14 -7.27 20.67 -3.17
N LYS A 15 -5.99 20.46 -2.79
CA LYS A 15 -5.16 19.43 -3.41
C LYS A 15 -5.71 18.03 -3.16
N VAL A 16 -6.08 17.72 -1.92
CA VAL A 16 -6.65 16.42 -1.55
C VAL A 16 -7.98 16.20 -2.27
N GLN A 17 -8.84 17.23 -2.35
CA GLN A 17 -10.11 17.13 -3.07
C GLN A 17 -9.90 16.87 -4.57
N LYS A 18 -8.93 17.55 -5.21
CA LYS A 18 -8.56 17.27 -6.61
C LYS A 18 -8.06 15.83 -6.81
N LEU A 19 -7.26 15.31 -5.88
CA LEU A 19 -6.77 13.92 -5.93
C LEU A 19 -7.91 12.91 -5.75
N ALA A 20 -8.81 13.15 -4.81
CA ALA A 20 -10.00 12.31 -4.60
C ALA A 20 -10.89 12.26 -5.86
N SER A 21 -11.15 13.43 -6.48
CA SER A 21 -11.90 13.50 -7.73
C SER A 21 -11.23 12.75 -8.88
N LYS A 22 -9.89 12.83 -9.02
CA LYS A 22 -9.15 12.06 -10.03
C LYS A 22 -9.27 10.54 -9.85
N GLN A 23 -9.44 10.08 -8.62
CA GLN A 23 -9.63 8.66 -8.29
C GLN A 23 -11.11 8.25 -8.26
N GLY A 24 -12.04 9.17 -8.56
CA GLY A 24 -13.48 8.89 -8.58
C GLY A 24 -14.10 8.63 -7.21
N VAL A 25 -13.45 9.06 -6.12
CA VAL A 25 -13.91 8.81 -4.74
C VAL A 25 -14.22 10.10 -4.00
N SER A 26 -15.03 10.00 -2.94
CA SER A 26 -15.31 11.15 -2.06
C SER A 26 -14.06 11.52 -1.25
N LEU A 27 -13.99 12.78 -0.82
CA LEU A 27 -12.89 13.27 0.03
C LEU A 27 -12.73 12.42 1.31
N ASN A 28 -13.83 12.03 1.94
CA ASN A 28 -13.79 11.22 3.16
C ASN A 28 -13.24 9.81 2.90
N ILE A 29 -13.64 9.17 1.80
CA ILE A 29 -13.12 7.84 1.43
C ILE A 29 -11.63 7.95 1.13
N PHE A 30 -11.23 8.98 0.37
CA PHE A 30 -9.83 9.22 0.03
C PHE A 30 -8.96 9.42 1.28
N VAL A 31 -9.39 10.27 2.22
CA VAL A 31 -8.66 10.54 3.47
C VAL A 31 -8.57 9.27 4.31
N ASN A 32 -9.66 8.51 4.46
CA ASN A 32 -9.65 7.26 5.23
C ASN A 32 -8.70 6.22 4.62
N ALA A 33 -8.73 6.04 3.29
CA ALA A 33 -7.85 5.11 2.59
C ALA A 33 -6.38 5.54 2.70
N THR A 34 -6.10 6.84 2.59
CA THR A 34 -4.75 7.39 2.73
C THR A 34 -4.22 7.18 4.16
N LEU A 35 -5.03 7.47 5.19
CA LEU A 35 -4.65 7.22 6.58
C LEU A 35 -4.36 5.74 6.83
N ALA A 36 -5.22 4.84 6.35
CA ALA A 36 -5.00 3.40 6.46
C ALA A 36 -3.69 2.97 5.79
N ALA A 37 -3.41 3.48 4.58
CA ALA A 37 -2.18 3.19 3.86
C ALA A 37 -0.94 3.72 4.61
N THR A 38 -1.00 4.93 5.16
CA THR A 38 0.11 5.50 5.94
C THR A 38 0.38 4.71 7.22
N ILE A 39 -0.66 4.30 7.95
CA ILE A 39 -0.51 3.45 9.15
C ILE A 39 0.10 2.11 8.76
N ALA A 40 -0.44 1.43 7.75
CA ALA A 40 0.09 0.14 7.32
C ALA A 40 1.55 0.21 6.86
N GLN A 41 1.94 1.29 6.19
CA GLN A 41 3.34 1.53 5.81
C GLN A 41 4.23 1.69 7.04
N GLN A 42 3.82 2.48 8.02
CA GLN A 42 4.60 2.66 9.25
C GLN A 42 4.71 1.36 10.05
N GLU A 43 3.61 0.65 10.26
CA GLU A 43 3.60 -0.65 10.95
C GLU A 43 4.48 -1.68 10.23
N THR A 44 4.50 -1.64 8.89
CA THR A 44 5.36 -2.49 8.08
C THR A 44 6.83 -2.16 8.31
N LEU A 45 7.20 -0.88 8.33
CA LEU A 45 8.56 -0.44 8.63
C LEU A 45 8.99 -0.84 10.03
N ASP A 46 8.13 -0.66 11.02
CA ASP A 46 8.39 -1.03 12.42
C ASP A 46 8.57 -2.56 12.53
N PHE A 47 7.68 -3.33 11.90
CA PHE A 47 7.79 -4.79 11.85
C PHE A 47 9.12 -5.25 11.22
N PHE A 48 9.52 -4.64 10.10
CA PHE A 48 10.80 -4.97 9.48
C PHE A 48 11.98 -4.51 10.32
N GLY A 49 11.92 -3.32 10.93
CA GLY A 49 12.94 -2.84 11.86
C GLY A 49 13.16 -3.84 13.00
N ASP A 50 12.09 -4.25 13.66
CA ASP A 50 12.16 -5.23 14.76
C ASP A 50 12.62 -6.62 14.31
N ARG A 51 12.23 -7.05 13.12
CA ARG A 51 12.58 -8.39 12.61
C ARG A 51 13.99 -8.45 12.06
N LEU A 52 14.58 -7.32 11.69
CA LEU A 52 15.91 -7.21 11.07
C LEU A 52 17.00 -6.70 12.00
N LYS A 53 16.65 -6.08 13.15
CA LYS A 53 17.62 -5.48 14.08
C LYS A 53 18.74 -6.43 14.55
N ASP A 54 18.44 -7.72 14.68
CA ASP A 54 19.38 -8.75 15.16
C ASP A 54 19.76 -9.77 14.06
N VAL A 55 19.46 -9.47 12.79
CA VAL A 55 19.70 -10.40 11.68
C VAL A 55 20.97 -9.98 10.93
N ASP A 56 21.97 -10.85 10.93
CA ASP A 56 23.16 -10.65 10.10
C ASP A 56 22.81 -10.63 8.59
N GLN A 57 23.66 -9.97 7.82
CA GLN A 57 23.46 -9.78 6.38
C GLN A 57 23.36 -11.11 5.61
N GLU A 58 24.07 -12.15 6.05
CA GLU A 58 24.07 -13.46 5.40
C GLU A 58 22.73 -14.19 5.59
N THR A 59 22.17 -14.12 6.79
CA THR A 59 20.87 -14.65 7.17
C THR A 59 19.75 -13.91 6.46
N LEU A 60 19.86 -12.57 6.34
CA LEU A 60 18.91 -11.77 5.58
C LEU A 60 18.93 -12.17 4.10
N HIS A 61 20.11 -12.25 3.48
CA HIS A 61 20.27 -12.66 2.09
C HIS A 61 19.67 -14.04 1.84
N ARG A 62 19.93 -15.00 2.72
CA ARG A 62 19.34 -16.35 2.65
C ARG A 62 17.82 -16.35 2.75
N ARG A 63 17.24 -15.50 3.62
CA ARG A 63 15.78 -15.36 3.77
C ARG A 63 15.14 -14.76 2.52
N VAL A 64 15.73 -13.72 1.96
CA VAL A 64 15.25 -13.08 0.72
C VAL A 64 15.32 -14.06 -0.44
N LEU A 65 16.45 -14.75 -0.64
CA LEU A 65 16.58 -15.78 -1.68
C LEU A 65 15.56 -16.91 -1.50
N LYS A 66 15.31 -17.37 -0.27
CA LYS A 66 14.29 -18.38 0.01
C LYS A 66 12.87 -17.88 -0.31
N PHE A 67 12.58 -16.61 -0.05
CA PHE A 67 11.28 -16.00 -0.41
C PHE A 67 11.14 -15.89 -1.94
N MET A 68 12.15 -15.34 -2.62
CA MET A 68 12.20 -15.22 -4.08
C MET A 68 12.13 -16.58 -4.79
N HIS A 69 12.70 -17.63 -4.20
CA HIS A 69 12.60 -18.98 -4.73
C HIS A 69 11.19 -19.59 -4.57
N LYS A 70 10.43 -19.15 -3.56
CA LYS A 70 9.03 -19.55 -3.37
C LYS A 70 8.07 -18.80 -4.28
N THR A 71 8.43 -17.59 -4.71
CA THR A 71 7.69 -16.87 -5.75
C THR A 71 8.06 -17.50 -7.09
N GLN A 72 7.33 -18.54 -7.49
CA GLN A 72 7.38 -18.99 -8.88
C GLN A 72 6.86 -17.83 -9.74
N PRO A 73 7.60 -17.40 -10.79
CA PRO A 73 6.98 -16.58 -11.80
C PRO A 73 5.78 -17.36 -12.33
N GLY A 74 4.57 -16.88 -12.03
CA GLY A 74 3.37 -17.37 -12.67
C GLY A 74 3.49 -17.11 -14.17
N THR A 75 2.80 -17.91 -14.98
CA THR A 75 2.65 -17.61 -16.41
C THR A 75 2.15 -16.18 -16.54
N GLU A 76 2.83 -15.36 -17.36
CA GLU A 76 2.36 -14.01 -17.64
C GLU A 76 0.94 -14.12 -18.21
N PRO A 77 -0.06 -13.47 -17.57
CA PRO A 77 -1.44 -13.64 -17.97
C PRO A 77 -1.61 -13.14 -19.41
N SER A 78 -2.33 -13.92 -20.22
CA SER A 78 -2.71 -13.50 -21.57
C SER A 78 -3.57 -12.24 -21.52
N VAL A 79 -3.56 -11.48 -22.62
CA VAL A 79 -4.38 -10.28 -22.77
C VAL A 79 -5.86 -10.57 -22.44
N ASP A 80 -6.37 -11.73 -22.84
CA ASP A 80 -7.74 -12.18 -22.55
C ASP A 80 -8.00 -12.47 -21.06
N GLU A 81 -7.00 -12.90 -20.30
CA GLU A 81 -7.10 -13.09 -18.85
C GLU A 81 -7.09 -11.76 -18.11
N ILE A 82 -6.26 -10.82 -18.58
CA ILE A 82 -6.21 -9.45 -18.04
C ILE A 82 -7.55 -8.76 -18.26
N GLU A 83 -8.11 -8.84 -19.47
CA GLU A 83 -9.39 -8.23 -19.82
C GLU A 83 -10.56 -8.84 -19.04
N ARG A 84 -10.56 -10.14 -18.79
CA ARG A 84 -11.58 -10.79 -17.95
C ARG A 84 -11.50 -10.35 -16.50
N ALA A 85 -10.29 -10.20 -15.96
CA ALA A 85 -10.10 -9.75 -14.58
C ALA A 85 -10.44 -8.26 -14.36
N THR A 86 -10.35 -7.42 -15.39
CA THR A 86 -10.68 -5.97 -15.30
C THR A 86 -12.15 -5.64 -15.54
N ARG A 87 -12.94 -6.58 -16.08
CA ARG A 87 -14.39 -6.42 -16.32
C ARG A 87 -15.26 -6.97 -15.18
N GLY A 88 -14.66 -7.39 -14.08
CA GLY A 88 -15.34 -7.86 -12.85
C GLY A 88 -15.78 -6.72 -11.94
#